data_AF-A0A180F0K5-F1
#
_entry.id   AF-A0A180F0K5-F1
#
_cell.length_a   1.000
_cell.length_b   1.000
_cell.length_c   1.000
_cell.angle_alpha   90.00
_cell.angle_beta   90.00
_cell.angle_gamma   90.00
#
_symmetry.space_group_name_H-M   'P 1'
#
loop_
_entity.id
_entity.type
_entity.pdbx_description
1 polymer ?
#
loop_
_entity_poly.entity_id
_entity_poly.type
_entity_poly.pdbx_seq_one_letter_code
_entity_poly.pdbx_strand_id
1 'polypeptide(L)'
;MDILKAYYNTDEDLVHQEIALYKLSTKLFIKMQGVEELIRKYDARVLDMNENCIVLEKSGHYAETQALFKELSEKTGVLQFIRSGRIAITKSKVERLSDMLSAMNDKVNTVANP
;
A
#
# COMPACT_ATOMS: atom_id res chain seq x y z
N MET A 1 -5.30 -21.06 -11.98
CA MET A 1 -4.64 -19.94 -11.29
C MET A 1 -3.19 -20.31 -11.31
N ASP A 2 -2.42 -19.66 -12.17
CA ASP A 2 -1.15 -20.23 -12.63
C ASP A 2 0.00 -19.36 -12.13
N ILE A 3 0.90 -19.97 -11.38
CA ILE A 3 2.08 -19.31 -10.80
C ILE A 3 3.24 -19.58 -11.75
N LEU A 4 3.80 -18.53 -12.36
CA LEU A 4 4.97 -18.67 -13.23
C LEU A 4 6.25 -18.88 -12.42
N LYS A 5 6.38 -18.17 -11.29
CA LYS A 5 7.52 -18.29 -10.37
C LYS A 5 7.22 -17.67 -9.02
N ALA A 6 7.85 -18.19 -7.97
CA ALA A 6 7.82 -17.62 -6.63
C ALA A 6 9.26 -17.44 -6.12
N TYR A 7 9.50 -16.34 -5.43
CA TYR A 7 10.78 -16.04 -4.79
C TYR A 7 10.54 -15.75 -3.32
N TYR A 8 11.48 -16.18 -2.47
CA TYR A 8 11.51 -15.83 -1.07
C TYR A 8 12.51 -14.69 -0.88
N ASN A 9 12.05 -13.57 -0.33
CA ASN A 9 12.84 -12.38 -0.08
C ASN A 9 12.65 -11.92 1.35
N THR A 10 13.72 -11.40 1.96
CA THR A 10 13.66 -10.80 3.29
C THR A 10 13.36 -9.30 3.21
N ASP A 11 13.01 -8.67 4.33
CA ASP A 11 12.76 -7.22 4.36
C ASP A 11 14.01 -6.40 3.98
N GLU A 12 15.22 -6.95 4.18
CA GLU A 12 16.47 -6.34 3.76
C GLU A 12 16.60 -6.31 2.23
N ASP A 13 16.00 -7.26 1.53
CA ASP A 13 16.05 -7.39 0.06
C ASP A 13 14.98 -6.53 -0.65
N LEU A 14 14.03 -5.96 0.10
CA LEU A 14 12.81 -5.37 -0.46
C LEU A 14 12.64 -3.90 -0.09
N VAL A 15 12.27 -3.08 -1.07
CA VAL A 15 11.55 -1.82 -0.80
C VAL A 15 10.08 -2.17 -0.78
N HIS A 16 9.38 -1.87 0.31
CA HIS A 16 7.98 -2.20 0.45
C HIS A 16 7.19 -1.07 1.11
N GLN A 17 5.91 -1.00 0.78
CA GLN A 17 4.94 -0.07 1.36
C GLN A 17 3.58 -0.76 1.52
N GLU A 18 2.73 -0.17 2.34
CA GLU A 18 1.31 -0.50 2.45
C GLU A 18 0.49 0.77 2.19
N ILE A 19 -0.75 0.58 1.75
CA ILE A 19 -1.75 1.64 1.62
C ILE A 19 -2.89 1.29 2.57
N ALA A 20 -3.32 2.26 3.36
CA ALA A 20 -4.46 2.11 4.26
C ALA A 20 -5.51 3.18 3.98
N LEU A 21 -6.78 2.76 4.02
CA LEU A 21 -7.94 3.65 3.89
C LEU A 21 -8.73 3.70 5.21
N TYR A 22 -9.12 4.91 5.60
CA TYR A 22 -9.85 5.20 6.83
C TYR A 22 -11.13 5.93 6.48
N LYS A 23 -12.28 5.33 6.76
CA LYS A 23 -13.59 5.99 6.68
C LYS A 23 -13.96 6.54 8.04
N LEU A 24 -14.24 7.83 8.12
CA LEU A 24 -14.58 8.55 9.35
C LEU A 24 -15.90 9.29 9.19
N SER A 25 -16.56 9.62 10.30
CA SER A 25 -17.74 10.48 10.30
C SER A 25 -17.33 11.93 10.08
N THR A 26 -17.86 12.58 9.03
CA THR A 26 -17.54 13.98 8.73
C THR A 26 -17.88 14.91 9.90
N LYS A 27 -19.00 14.67 10.58
CA LYS A 27 -19.44 15.48 11.73
C LYS A 27 -18.47 15.43 12.91
N LEU A 28 -17.86 14.28 13.17
CA LEU A 28 -16.88 14.13 14.25
C LEU A 28 -15.51 14.63 13.81
N PHE A 29 -15.13 14.34 12.56
CA PHE A 29 -13.83 14.72 12.01
C PHE A 29 -13.65 16.24 11.91
N ILE A 30 -14.65 16.99 11.43
CA ILE A 30 -14.56 18.46 11.34
C ILE A 30 -14.50 19.12 12.72
N LYS A 31 -15.13 18.53 13.74
CA LYS A 31 -15.11 19.05 15.12
C LYS A 31 -13.81 18.75 15.86
N MET A 32 -13.00 17.83 15.34
CA MET A 32 -11.73 17.46 15.95
C MET A 32 -10.74 18.63 15.86
N GLN A 33 -10.08 18.96 16.97
CA GLN A 33 -8.97 19.91 16.94
C GLN A 33 -7.72 19.26 16.34
N GLY A 34 -6.92 20.05 15.61
CA GLY A 34 -5.66 19.58 15.04
C GLY A 34 -5.83 18.64 13.84
N VAL A 35 -6.96 18.70 13.11
CA VAL A 35 -7.15 17.94 11.86
C VAL A 35 -6.04 18.20 10.87
N GLU A 36 -5.72 19.47 10.61
CA GLU A 36 -4.67 19.83 9.65
C GLU A 36 -3.30 19.30 10.07
N GLU A 37 -2.97 19.43 11.36
CA GLU A 37 -1.72 18.90 11.91
C GLU A 37 -1.64 17.39 11.76
N LEU A 38 -2.73 16.67 12.05
CA LEU A 38 -2.80 15.22 11.88
C LEU A 38 -2.62 14.82 10.41
N ILE A 39 -3.30 15.49 9.48
CA ILE A 39 -3.16 15.24 8.05
C ILE A 39 -1.70 15.46 7.59
N ARG A 40 -1.05 16.55 8.01
CA ARG A 40 0.35 16.85 7.67
C ARG A 40 1.34 15.89 8.34
N LYS A 41 1.15 15.58 9.62
CA LYS A 41 2.00 14.68 10.41
C LYS A 41 2.09 13.31 9.78
N TYR A 42 0.97 12.79 9.28
CA TYR A 42 0.91 11.48 8.66
C TYR A 42 1.10 11.52 7.14
N ASP A 43 1.11 12.68 6.49
CA ASP A 43 0.99 12.80 5.03
C ASP A 43 -0.24 12.04 4.51
N ALA A 44 -1.37 12.21 5.20
CA ALA A 44 -2.63 11.58 4.82
C ALA A 44 -3.31 12.37 3.69
N ARG A 45 -3.98 11.67 2.78
CA ARG A 45 -4.67 12.28 1.64
C ARG A 45 -6.17 12.08 1.77
N VAL A 46 -6.95 13.13 1.54
CA VAL A 46 -8.41 13.02 1.46
C VAL A 46 -8.75 12.51 0.06
N LEU A 47 -9.35 11.32 -0.03
CA LEU A 47 -9.79 10.75 -1.30
C LEU A 47 -11.24 11.11 -1.63
N ASP A 48 -12.09 11.17 -0.61
CA ASP A 48 -13.50 11.50 -0.75
C ASP A 48 -13.98 12.22 0.52
N MET A 49 -14.92 13.14 0.35
CA MET A 49 -15.55 13.86 1.46
C MET A 49 -16.97 14.29 1.08
N ASN A 50 -17.92 13.89 1.90
CA ASN A 50 -19.31 14.33 1.83
C ASN A 50 -19.85 14.62 3.24
N GLU A 51 -21.13 14.99 3.35
CA GLU A 51 -21.74 15.38 4.62
C GLU A 51 -21.76 14.26 5.69
N ASN A 52 -21.66 13.00 5.26
CA ASN A 52 -21.76 11.84 6.13
C ASN A 52 -20.39 11.26 6.47
N CYS A 53 -19.51 11.10 5.47
CA CYS A 53 -18.21 10.50 5.66
C CYS A 53 -17.07 11.18 4.91
N ILE A 54 -15.88 11.02 5.46
CA ILE A 54 -14.60 11.33 4.82
C ILE A 54 -13.78 10.05 4.69
N VAL A 55 -13.08 9.91 3.56
CA VAL A 55 -12.15 8.81 3.31
C VAL A 55 -10.74 9.38 3.23
N LEU A 56 -9.89 8.95 4.17
CA LEU A 56 -8.46 9.26 4.18
C LEU A 56 -7.67 8.08 3.63
N GLU A 57 -6.55 8.38 3.00
CA GLU A 57 -5.53 7.45 2.55
C GLU A 57 -4.20 7.77 3.22
N LYS A 58 -3.48 6.72 3.63
CA LYS A 58 -2.09 6.81 4.08
C LYS A 58 -1.31 5.68 3.43
N SER A 59 -0.29 6.07 2.67
CA SER A 59 0.75 5.18 2.20
C SER A 59 1.96 5.22 3.14
N GLY A 60 2.53 4.05 3.47
CA GLY A 60 3.71 3.96 4.35
C GLY A 60 3.93 2.55 4.87
N HIS A 61 4.84 2.41 5.83
CA HIS A 61 5.04 1.12 6.50
C HIS A 61 3.89 0.79 7.45
N TYR A 62 3.83 -0.48 7.87
CA TYR A 62 2.89 -0.99 8.87
C TYR A 62 2.76 -0.05 10.08
N ALA A 63 3.88 0.38 10.65
CA ALA A 63 3.89 1.16 11.87
C ALA A 63 3.22 2.54 11.69
N GLU A 64 3.43 3.16 10.52
CA GLU A 64 2.88 4.48 10.22
C GLU A 64 1.37 4.42 9.99
N THR A 65 0.90 3.46 9.17
CA THR A 65 -0.54 3.27 8.92
C THR A 65 -1.26 2.90 10.22
N GLN A 66 -0.66 2.03 11.02
CA GLN A 66 -1.20 1.64 12.32
C GLN A 66 -1.24 2.79 13.32
N ALA A 67 -0.24 3.69 13.31
CA ALA A 67 -0.21 4.85 14.19
C ALA A 67 -1.34 5.84 13.85
N LEU A 68 -1.57 6.11 12.56
CA LEU A 68 -2.70 6.95 12.13
C LEU A 68 -4.05 6.34 12.54
N PHE A 69 -4.22 5.01 12.37
CA PHE A 69 -5.43 4.32 12.83
C PHE A 69 -5.71 4.54 14.31
N LYS A 70 -4.68 4.39 15.16
CA LYS A 70 -4.82 4.54 16.62
C LYS A 70 -5.25 5.96 16.97
N GLU A 71 -4.56 6.96 16.43
CA GLU A 71 -4.86 8.36 16.74
C GLU A 71 -6.28 8.77 16.28
N LEU A 72 -6.70 8.31 15.10
CA LEU A 72 -8.07 8.54 14.61
C LEU A 72 -9.13 7.82 15.45
N SER A 73 -8.84 6.59 15.88
CA SER A 73 -9.73 5.78 16.71
C SER A 73 -9.95 6.41 18.08
N GLU A 74 -8.90 6.94 18.70
CA GLU A 74 -8.96 7.60 20.01
C GLU A 74 -9.71 8.95 19.95
N LYS A 75 -9.51 9.73 18.89
CA LYS A 75 -10.07 11.10 18.78
C LYS A 75 -11.50 11.15 18.24
N THR A 76 -11.82 10.36 17.22
CA THR A 76 -13.08 10.48 16.46
C THR A 76 -13.83 9.16 16.28
N GLY A 77 -13.14 8.03 16.46
CA GLY A 77 -13.63 6.72 16.07
C GLY A 77 -13.50 6.49 14.56
N VAL A 78 -13.14 5.26 14.18
CA VAL A 78 -13.02 4.84 12.78
C VAL A 78 -14.22 3.99 12.40
N LEU A 79 -14.95 4.40 11.35
CA LEU A 79 -16.12 3.66 10.86
C LEU A 79 -15.70 2.42 10.08
N GLN A 80 -14.67 2.55 9.26
CA GLN A 80 -14.11 1.45 8.48
C GLN A 80 -12.62 1.67 8.31
N PHE A 81 -11.85 0.59 8.49
CA PHE A 81 -10.42 0.57 8.24
C PHE A 81 -10.09 -0.63 7.36
N ILE A 82 -9.44 -0.37 6.23
CA ILE A 82 -8.86 -1.40 5.40
C ILE A 82 -7.40 -1.06 5.12
N ARG A 83 -6.60 -2.11 4.92
CA ARG A 83 -5.20 -1.98 4.60
C ARG A 83 -4.83 -3.01 3.57
N SER A 84 -3.98 -2.60 2.63
CA SER A 84 -3.42 -3.53 1.66
C SER A 84 -2.50 -4.52 2.36
N GLY A 85 -2.15 -5.59 1.65
CA GLY A 85 -0.89 -6.27 1.94
C GLY A 85 0.31 -5.39 1.57
N ARG A 86 1.51 -5.87 1.87
CA ARG A 86 2.73 -5.23 1.40
C ARG A 86 2.79 -5.27 -0.13
N ILE A 87 3.05 -4.11 -0.72
CA ILE A 87 3.45 -3.96 -2.12
C ILE A 87 4.96 -3.77 -2.09
N ALA A 88 5.70 -4.64 -2.77
CA ALA A 88 7.15 -4.69 -2.64
C ALA A 88 7.85 -4.89 -4.00
N ILE A 89 9.05 -4.35 -4.10
CA ILE A 89 10.00 -4.56 -5.20
C ILE A 89 11.36 -4.93 -4.63
N THR A 90 12.13 -5.74 -5.36
CA THR A 90 13.50 -6.09 -4.96
C THR A 90 14.45 -4.92 -5.08
N LYS A 91 15.35 -4.76 -4.11
CA LYS A 91 16.45 -3.77 -4.15
C LYS A 91 17.56 -4.13 -5.14
N SER A 92 17.69 -5.43 -5.46
CA SER A 92 18.70 -5.93 -6.40
C SER A 92 18.53 -5.28 -7.76
N LYS A 93 19.64 -4.88 -8.39
CA LYS A 93 19.66 -4.35 -9.76
C LYS A 93 19.37 -5.40 -10.83
N VAL A 94 19.42 -6.68 -10.48
CA VAL A 94 19.21 -7.80 -11.40
C VAL A 94 17.72 -8.17 -11.40
N GLU A 95 17.05 -7.82 -12.50
CA GLU A 95 15.63 -8.13 -12.74
C GLU A 95 15.47 -9.59 -13.20
N ARG A 96 15.33 -10.50 -12.22
CA ARG A 96 15.26 -11.95 -12.46
C ARG A 96 14.10 -12.40 -13.36
N LEU A 97 13.07 -11.57 -13.49
CA LEU A 97 11.93 -11.83 -14.37
C LEU A 97 12.31 -11.62 -15.85
N SER A 98 13.05 -10.56 -16.17
CA SER A 98 13.47 -10.25 -17.53
C SER A 98 14.37 -11.36 -18.10
N ASP A 99 15.34 -11.84 -17.32
CA ASP A 99 16.21 -12.94 -17.71
C ASP A 99 15.41 -14.23 -17.99
N MET A 100 14.41 -14.51 -17.14
CA MET A 100 13.55 -15.67 -17.31
C MET A 100 12.69 -15.56 -18.58
N LEU A 101 12.08 -14.39 -18.83
CA LEU A 101 11.27 -14.16 -20.02
C LEU A 101 12.11 -14.26 -21.30
N SER A 102 13.33 -13.72 -21.30
CA SER A 102 14.27 -13.89 -22.42
C SER A 102 14.56 -15.37 -22.68
N ALA A 103 14.94 -16.11 -21.63
CA ALA A 103 15.24 -17.54 -21.75
C ALA A 103 14.04 -18.38 -22.21
N MET A 104 12.81 -17.99 -21.85
CA MET A 104 11.60 -18.63 -22.37
C MET A 104 11.39 -18.33 -23.85
N ASN A 105 11.59 -17.08 -24.28
CA ASN A 105 11.44 -16.67 -25.67
C ASN A 105 12.47 -17.36 -26.58
N ASP A 106 13.71 -17.50 -26.12
CA ASP A 106 14.77 -18.21 -26.85
C ASP A 106 14.44 -19.70 -27.03
N LYS A 107 13.84 -20.33 -26.02
CA LYS A 107 13.34 -21.72 -26.11
C LYS A 107 12.17 -21.87 -27.07
N VAL A 108 11.29 -20.88 -27.15
CA VAL A 108 10.18 -20.91 -28.11
C VAL A 108 10.69 -20.74 -29.55
N ASN A 109 11.63 -19.83 -29.78
CA ASN A 109 12.20 -19.58 -31.11
C ASN A 109 13.05 -20.74 -31.65
N THR A 110 13.78 -21.44 -30.79
CA THR A 110 14.57 -22.63 -31.16
C THR A 110 13.71 -23.85 -31.49
N VAL A 111 12.49 -23.94 -30.98
CA VAL A 111 11.54 -25.02 -31.31
C VAL A 111 10.69 -24.68 -32.54
N ALA A 112 10.52 -23.39 -32.86
CA ALA A 112 9.73 -22.92 -34.00
C ALA A 112 10.51 -22.85 -35.33
N ASN A 113 11.84 -22.88 -35.31
CA ASN A 113 12.71 -22.96 -36.49
C ASN A 113 13.73 -24.10 -36.31
N PRO A 114 13.44 -25.33 -36.80
CA PRO A 114 14.42 -26.42 -36.86
C PRO A 114 15.51 -26.20 -37.92
#